data_AF-A0A6L5BBX0-F1
#
_entry.id   AF-A0A6L5BBX0-F1
#
_cell.length_a   1.000
_cell.length_b   1.000
_cell.length_c   1.000
_cell.angle_alpha   90.00
_cell.angle_beta   90.00
_cell.angle_gamma   90.00
#
_symmetry.space_group_name_H-M   'P 1'
#
loop_
_entity.id
_entity.type
_entity.pdbx_description
1 polymer ?
#
loop_
_entity_poly.entity_id
_entity_poly.type
_entity_poly.pdbx_seq_one_letter_code
_entity_poly.pdbx_strand_id
1 'polypeptide(L)'
;MSNVQIINDRETGRSKGFGFVTFKDEKSMRDAIEGMNGQELDGRAHREGGGGDMKVVVKTVAVDMKLVVVVMVEEEREPGR
;
A
#
# COMPACT_ATOMS: atom_id res chain seq x y z
N MET A 1 -5.61 14.89 -4.84
CA MET A 1 -4.81 13.84 -5.51
C MET A 1 -4.49 14.26 -6.93
N SER A 2 -3.31 13.91 -7.44
CA SER A 2 -2.85 14.26 -8.80
C SER A 2 -2.77 13.05 -9.72
N ASN A 3 -2.37 11.90 -9.20
CA ASN A 3 -2.20 10.66 -9.97
C ASN A 3 -2.22 9.46 -9.01
N VAL A 4 -2.77 8.32 -9.45
CA VAL A 4 -2.77 7.04 -8.75
C VAL A 4 -2.32 5.96 -9.72
N GLN A 5 -1.31 5.18 -9.35
CA GLN A 5 -0.80 4.07 -10.15
C GLN A 5 -0.70 2.80 -9.30
N ILE A 6 -1.45 1.77 -9.65
CA ILE A 6 -1.36 0.46 -9.00
C ILE A 6 -0.40 -0.41 -9.81
N ILE A 7 0.58 -1.01 -9.14
CA ILE A 7 1.53 -1.89 -9.81
C ILE A 7 1.03 -3.32 -9.74
N ASN A 8 0.66 -3.83 -10.90
CA ASN A 8 0.26 -5.21 -11.08
C ASN A 8 1.41 -5.99 -11.71
N ASP A 9 1.52 -7.25 -11.31
CA ASP A 9 2.41 -8.19 -11.95
C ASP A 9 1.87 -8.49 -13.35
N ARG A 10 2.67 -8.14 -14.37
CA ARG A 10 2.26 -8.24 -15.78
C ARG A 10 2.14 -9.69 -16.26
N GLU A 11 2.80 -10.63 -15.59
CA GLU A 11 2.82 -12.04 -15.99
C GLU A 11 1.64 -12.81 -15.38
N THR A 12 1.31 -12.54 -14.11
CA THR A 12 0.24 -13.24 -13.39
C THR A 12 -1.07 -12.46 -13.29
N GLY A 13 -1.07 -11.17 -13.65
CA GLY A 13 -2.22 -10.27 -13.49
C GLY A 13 -2.57 -9.95 -12.03
N ARG A 14 -1.82 -10.47 -11.06
CA ARG A 14 -2.04 -10.22 -9.63
C ARG A 14 -1.41 -8.89 -9.24
N SER A 15 -2.07 -8.15 -8.35
CA SER A 15 -1.45 -6.97 -7.76
C SER A 15 -0.15 -7.38 -7.05
N LYS A 16 0.93 -6.61 -7.24
CA LYS A 16 2.18 -6.85 -6.50
C LYS A 16 2.08 -6.49 -5.02
N GLY A 17 0.90 -6.08 -4.56
CA GLY A 17 0.68 -5.58 -3.21
C GLY A 17 1.26 -4.19 -3.02
N PHE A 18 1.45 -3.39 -4.07
CA PHE A 18 1.84 -1.99 -3.89
C PHE A 18 1.31 -1.05 -4.98
N GLY A 19 1.18 0.23 -4.63
CA GLY A 19 0.75 1.31 -5.50
C GLY A 19 1.33 2.66 -5.08
N PHE A 20 1.28 3.62 -6.00
CA PHE A 20 1.80 4.96 -5.82
C PHE A 20 0.67 5.99 -5.94
N VAL A 21 0.66 6.96 -5.04
CA VAL A 21 -0.26 8.08 -5.05
C VAL A 21 0.54 9.37 -5.03
N THR A 22 0.38 10.21 -6.04
CA THR A 22 1.03 11.53 -6.09
C THR A 22 0.08 12.60 -5.60
N PHE A 23 0.51 13.40 -4.63
CA PHE A 23 -0.21 14.54 -4.08
C PHE A 23 0.45 15.86 -4.52
N LYS A 24 -0.38 16.88 -4.78
CA LYS A 24 0.07 18.26 -5.03
C LYS A 24 0.32 19.02 -3.71
N ASP A 25 -0.39 18.64 -2.66
CA ASP A 25 -0.45 19.36 -1.39
C ASP A 25 -0.14 18.42 -0.23
N GLU A 26 0.66 18.90 0.72
CA GLU A 26 1.04 18.13 1.90
C GLU A 26 -0.16 17.82 2.82
N LYS A 27 -1.13 18.73 2.91
CA LYS A 27 -2.34 18.53 3.72
C LYS A 27 -3.12 17.30 3.26
N SER A 28 -3.33 17.16 1.94
CA SER A 28 -4.02 16.00 1.38
C SER A 28 -3.22 14.71 1.51
N MET A 29 -1.89 14.80 1.47
CA MET A 29 -1.02 13.66 1.70
C MET A 29 -1.14 13.15 3.14
N ARG A 30 -1.04 14.04 4.14
CA ARG A 30 -1.13 13.67 5.56
C ARG A 30 -2.45 13.00 5.90
N ASP A 31 -3.56 13.60 5.47
CA ASP A 31 -4.91 13.05 5.67
C ASP A 31 -5.05 11.62 5.09
N ALA A 32 -4.48 11.39 3.90
CA ALA A 32 -4.46 10.07 3.28
C ALA A 32 -3.56 9.07 4.02
N ILE A 33 -2.39 9.49 4.50
CA ILE A 33 -1.49 8.64 5.29
C ILE A 33 -2.18 8.26 6.62
N GLU A 34 -2.78 9.22 7.32
CA GLU A 34 -3.48 8.99 8.59
C GLU A 34 -4.68 8.05 8.41
N GLY A 35 -5.40 8.13 7.29
CA GLY A 35 -6.51 7.23 6.99
C GLY A 35 -6.12 5.82 6.51
N MET A 36 -4.92 5.65 5.94
CA MET A 36 -4.48 4.38 5.32
C MET A 36 -3.45 3.60 6.14
N ASN A 37 -2.64 4.27 6.96
CA ASN A 37 -1.55 3.63 7.69
C ASN A 37 -2.10 2.76 8.81
N GLY A 38 -1.78 1.47 8.78
CA GLY A 38 -2.25 0.51 9.78
C GLY A 38 -3.68 0.03 9.56
N GLN A 39 -4.29 0.27 8.40
CA GLN A 39 -5.46 -0.50 8.03
C GLN A 39 -5.07 -1.98 7.88
N GLU A 40 -5.75 -2.83 8.64
CA GLU A 40 -5.81 -4.26 8.35
C GLU A 40 -6.72 -4.43 7.13
N LEU A 41 -6.17 -5.02 6.08
CA LEU A 41 -7.01 -5.48 5.00
C LEU A 41 -7.57 -6.82 5.45
N ASP A 42 -8.88 -6.89 5.70
CA ASP A 42 -9.65 -8.14 5.77
C ASP A 42 -9.72 -8.77 4.37
N GLY A 43 -8.56 -8.90 3.75
CA GLY A 43 -8.36 -9.54 2.47
C GLY A 43 -8.26 -11.02 2.75
N ARG A 44 -9.42 -11.67 2.91
CA ARG A 44 -9.55 -13.10 2.65
C ARG A 44 -8.94 -13.38 1.28
N ALA A 45 -7.67 -13.74 1.25
CA ALA A 45 -7.08 -14.39 0.10
C ALA A 45 -7.97 -15.60 -0.15
N HIS A 46 -8.71 -15.58 -1.26
CA HIS A 46 -9.50 -16.71 -1.75
C HIS A 46 -8.54 -17.81 -2.21
N ARG A 47 -7.79 -18.36 -1.26
CA ARG A 47 -6.92 -19.50 -1.41
C ARG A 47 -7.06 -20.27 -0.10
N GLU A 48 -7.71 -21.41 -0.22
CA GLU A 48 -7.79 -22.43 0.80
C GLU A 48 -6.41 -22.60 1.47
N GLY A 49 -6.35 -22.32 2.78
CA GLY A 49 -5.20 -22.62 3.64
C GLY A 49 -4.10 -21.55 3.69
N GLY A 50 -4.24 -20.57 4.59
CA GLY A 50 -3.15 -19.67 4.99
C GLY A 50 -3.62 -18.24 5.25
N GLY A 51 -4.31 -18.01 6.37
CA GLY A 51 -4.63 -16.67 6.83
C GLY A 51 -3.40 -16.05 7.48
N GLY A 52 -2.60 -15.34 6.69
CA GLY A 52 -1.61 -14.39 7.21
C GLY A 52 -2.25 -13.03 7.31
N ASP A 53 -2.05 -12.34 8.44
CA ASP A 53 -2.53 -10.98 8.62
C ASP A 53 -1.84 -10.06 7.60
N MET A 54 -2.63 -9.36 6.79
CA MET A 54 -2.12 -8.44 5.77
C MET A 54 -2.15 -7.01 6.30
N LYS A 55 -0.98 -6.35 6.31
CA LYS A 55 -0.82 -4.99 6.83
C LYS A 55 -0.57 -3.99 5.72
N VAL A 56 -1.29 -2.87 5.75
CA VAL A 56 -0.99 -1.71 4.91
C VAL A 56 0.16 -0.92 5.51
N VAL A 57 1.25 -0.83 4.76
CA VAL A 57 2.45 -0.04 5.06
C VAL A 57 2.48 1.16 4.11
N VAL A 58 2.48 2.37 4.67
CA VAL A 58 2.51 3.61 3.90
C VAL A 58 3.90 4.25 4.05
N LYS A 59 4.58 4.51 2.93
CA LYS A 59 5.88 5.18 2.89
C LYS A 59 5.77 6.46 2.05
N THR A 60 6.41 7.53 2.48
CA THR A 60 6.39 8.82 1.75
C THR A 60 7.75 9.07 1.12
N VAL A 61 7.75 9.51 -0.14
CA VAL A 61 8.93 9.88 -0.91
C VAL A 61 8.66 11.21 -1.62
N ALA A 62 9.57 12.17 -1.50
CA ALA A 62 9.51 13.41 -2.25
C ALA A 62 10.32 13.28 -3.55
N VAL A 63 9.71 13.59 -4.70
CA VAL A 63 10.34 13.53 -6.04
C VAL A 63 9.96 14.78 -6.82
N ASP A 64 10.94 15.55 -7.30
CA ASP A 64 10.71 16.75 -8.13
C ASP A 64 9.62 17.68 -7.56
N MET A 65 9.77 18.06 -6.29
CA MET A 65 8.82 18.89 -5.53
C MET A 65 7.40 18.28 -5.36
N LYS A 66 7.18 17.03 -5.77
CA LYS A 66 5.91 16.31 -5.59
C LYS A 66 6.04 15.34 -4.43
N LEU A 67 4.96 15.24 -3.67
CA LEU A 67 4.85 14.26 -2.60
C LEU A 67 4.25 12.97 -3.18
N VAL A 68 5.03 11.90 -3.18
CA VAL A 68 4.62 10.58 -3.66
C VAL A 68 4.50 9.65 -2.46
N VAL A 69 3.32 9.09 -2.26
CA VAL A 69 3.05 8.09 -1.23
C VAL A 69 3.07 6.71 -1.89
N VAL A 70 3.86 5.81 -1.34
CA VAL A 70 3.89 4.39 -1.69
C VAL A 70 3.05 3.65 -0.67
N VAL A 71 1.97 3.03 -1.14
CA VAL A 71 1.12 2.15 -0.34
C VAL A 71 1.53 0.73 -0.67
N MET A 72 1.94 -0.03 0.33
CA MET A 72 2.31 -1.44 0.21
C MET A 72 1.45 -2.27 1.13
N VAL A 73 1.13 -3.49 0.72
CA VAL A 73 0.47 -4.49 1.53
C VAL A 73 1.50 -5.58 1.77
N GLU A 74 1.98 -5.65 3.00
CA GLU A 74 2.97 -6.61 3.43
C GLU A 74 2.28 -7.63 4.36
N GLU A 75 2.64 -8.90 4.22
CA GLU A 75 2.25 -9.92 5.19
C GLU A 75 2.95 -9.59 6.52
N GLU A 76 2.18 -9.48 7.61
CA GLU A 76 2.76 -9.34 8.94
C GLU A 76 3.38 -10.67 9.33
N ARG A 77 4.66 -10.84 8.96
CA ARG A 77 5.42 -12.03 9.34
C ARG A 77 5.66 -11.98 10.85
N GLU A 78 4.98 -12.87 11.58
CA GLU A 78 5.32 -13.11 12.98
C GLU A 78 6.82 -13.43 13.08
N PRO A 79 7.60 -12.69 13.89
CA PRO A 79 9.01 -12.96 14.06
C PRO A 79 9.20 -14.26 14.87
N GLY A 80 9.33 -15.38 14.17
CA GLY A 80 9.94 -16.63 14.66
C GLY A 80 9.07 -17.51 15.55
N ARG A 81 8.85 -18.75 15.09
CA ARG A 81 8.87 -19.92 15.97
C ARG A 81 10.27 -20.53 15.94
#